data_AF-A0A433BAA8-F1
#
_entry.id   AF-A0A433BAA8-F1
#
_cell.length_a   1.000
_cell.length_b   1.000
_cell.length_c   1.000
_cell.angle_alpha   90.00
_cell.angle_beta   90.00
_cell.angle_gamma   90.00
#
_symmetry.space_group_name_H-M   'P 1'
#
loop_
_entity.id
_entity.type
_entity.pdbx_description
1 polymer ?
#
loop_
_entity_poly.entity_id
_entity_poly.type
_entity_poly.pdbx_seq_one_letter_code
_entity_poly.pdbx_strand_id
1 'polypeptide(L)'
;MVFIGGRNMQPASETYFTQNYAQMNSIPIFDTNSVTWKQIYAGGTIPDARILHTAVLGTDAISIIICCGENDTYVFNDVAVLDTQNWYWTKQEVDGNANAPSPSTRI
;
A
#
# COMPACT_ATOMS: atom_id res chain seq x y z
N MET A 1 9.55 5.60 -9.43
CA MET A 1 8.37 4.73 -9.23
C MET A 1 8.31 4.31 -7.78
N VAL A 2 7.12 4.25 -7.18
CA VAL A 2 6.90 3.87 -5.78
C VAL A 2 6.13 2.55 -5.74
N PHE A 3 6.56 1.60 -4.90
CA PHE A 3 5.92 0.31 -4.73
C PHE A 3 5.35 0.20 -3.30
N ILE A 4 4.09 -0.24 -3.19
CA ILE A 4 3.34 -0.29 -1.92
C ILE A 4 2.59 -1.62 -1.86
N GLY A 5 2.67 -2.30 -0.71
CA GLY A 5 1.95 -3.54 -0.43
C GLY A 5 2.33 -4.70 -1.36
N GLY A 6 1.41 -5.65 -1.52
CA GLY A 6 1.69 -6.87 -2.28
C GLY A 6 2.21 -8.02 -1.41
N ARG A 7 2.88 -8.98 -2.04
CA ARG A 7 3.52 -10.11 -1.37
C ARG A 7 5.01 -10.10 -1.61
N ASN A 8 5.76 -10.35 -0.54
CA ASN A 8 7.18 -10.62 -0.60
C ASN A 8 7.39 -12.13 -0.64
N MET A 9 8.24 -12.58 -1.57
CA MET A 9 8.68 -13.97 -1.63
C MET A 9 10.03 -14.07 -0.92
N GLN A 10 10.10 -14.86 0.15
CA GLN A 10 11.35 -15.14 0.84
C GLN A 10 11.70 -16.62 0.67
N PRO A 11 12.92 -16.96 0.20
CA PRO A 11 13.36 -18.35 0.12
C PRO A 11 13.30 -18.98 1.52
N ALA A 12 12.57 -20.08 1.64
CA ALA A 12 12.57 -20.92 2.82
C ALA A 12 13.50 -22.13 2.63
N SER A 13 13.69 -22.56 1.38
CA SER A 13 14.70 -23.55 0.96
C SER A 13 15.04 -23.34 -0.53
N GLU A 14 15.86 -24.20 -1.10
CA GLU A 14 16.21 -24.19 -2.54
C GLU A 14 14.98 -24.33 -3.47
N THR A 15 13.89 -24.93 -2.99
CA THR A 15 12.70 -25.24 -3.81
C THR A 15 11.40 -24.64 -3.28
N TYR A 16 11.41 -24.02 -2.08
CA TYR A 16 10.22 -23.45 -1.46
C TYR A 16 10.40 -21.99 -1.09
N PHE A 17 9.37 -21.19 -1.36
CA PHE A 17 9.29 -19.79 -0.97
C PHE A 17 8.12 -19.59 -0.01
N THR A 18 8.35 -18.82 1.03
CA THR A 18 7.27 -18.29 1.86
C THR A 18 6.73 -17.01 1.23
N GLN A 19 5.41 -16.85 1.27
CA GLN A 19 4.73 -15.66 0.81
C GLN A 19 4.22 -14.91 2.04
N ASN A 20 4.78 -13.72 2.27
CA ASN A 20 4.33 -12.84 3.35
C ASN A 20 3.80 -11.54 2.74
N TYR A 21 2.83 -10.91 3.40
CA TYR A 21 2.39 -9.58 2.99
C TYR A 21 3.52 -8.57 3.19
N ALA A 22 3.73 -7.73 2.17
CA ALA A 22 4.67 -6.64 2.28
C ALA A 22 4.13 -5.59 3.25
N GLN A 23 4.96 -5.19 4.23
CA GLN A 23 4.59 -4.17 5.20
C GLN A 23 4.37 -2.83 4.50
N MET A 24 3.27 -2.14 4.80
CA MET A 24 2.91 -0.88 4.13
C MET A 24 3.82 0.30 4.51
N ASN A 25 4.64 0.16 5.56
CA ASN A 25 5.69 1.14 5.87
C ASN A 25 6.97 0.93 5.05
N SER A 26 7.16 -0.23 4.43
CA SER A 26 8.30 -0.51 3.57
C SER A 26 7.99 0.01 2.17
N ILE A 27 8.65 1.10 1.78
CA ILE A 27 8.43 1.76 0.50
C ILE A 27 9.68 1.66 -0.39
N PRO A 28 9.78 0.62 -1.24
CA PRO A 28 10.77 0.58 -2.30
C PRO A 28 10.49 1.65 -3.34
N ILE A 29 11.54 2.36 -3.74
CA ILE A 29 11.52 3.38 -4.77
C ILE A 29 12.52 2.97 -5.84
N PHE A 30 12.04 2.87 -7.07
CA PHE A 30 12.89 2.67 -8.23
C PHE A 30 13.06 4.00 -8.95
N ASP A 31 14.29 4.52 -8.98
CA ASP A 31 14.66 5.67 -9.79
C ASP A 31 14.95 5.21 -11.22
N THR A 32 14.08 5.60 -12.15
CA THR A 32 14.16 5.21 -13.56
C THR A 32 15.29 5.92 -14.31
N ASN A 33 15.81 7.04 -13.80
CA ASN A 33 16.92 7.75 -14.42
C ASN A 33 18.26 7.09 -14.09
N SER A 34 18.45 6.75 -12.81
CA SER A 34 19.69 6.13 -12.34
C SER A 34 19.66 4.60 -12.37
N VAL A 35 18.48 3.99 -12.59
CA VAL A 35 18.27 2.54 -12.56
C VAL A 35 18.67 1.96 -11.21
N THR A 36 18.36 2.68 -10.13
CA THR A 36 18.68 2.28 -8.75
C THR A 36 17.45 2.11 -7.89
N TRP A 37 17.58 1.26 -6.87
CA TRP A 37 16.58 1.08 -5.83
C TRP A 37 16.97 1.84 -4.57
N LYS A 38 15.98 2.44 -3.92
CA LYS A 38 16.08 3.02 -2.58
C LYS A 38 14.98 2.44 -1.71
N GLN A 39 15.31 2.14 -0.46
CA GLN A 39 14.34 1.75 0.55
C GLN A 39 14.01 2.95 1.44
N ILE A 40 12.72 3.22 1.64
CA ILE A 40 12.23 4.16 2.65
C ILE A 40 11.35 3.40 3.65
N TYR A 41 11.39 3.85 4.91
CA TYR A 41 10.49 3.38 5.95
C TYR A 41 9.57 4.52 6.38
N ALA A 42 8.31 4.45 5.95
CA ALA A 42 7.31 5.47 6.25
C ALA A 42 6.81 5.35 7.70
N GLY A 43 6.59 6.50 8.33
CA GLY A 43 6.01 6.60 9.67
C GLY A 43 4.49 6.79 9.66
N GLY A 44 3.93 7.11 10.83
CA GLY A 44 2.54 7.53 10.98
C GLY A 44 1.56 6.39 11.20
N THR A 45 0.31 6.60 10.77
CA THR A 45 -0.78 5.63 10.90
C THR A 45 -0.70 4.64 9.74
N ILE A 46 0.24 3.69 9.86
CA ILE A 46 0.55 2.73 8.81
C ILE A 46 -0.66 1.82 8.58
N PRO A 47 -1.17 1.70 7.34
CA PRO A 47 -2.26 0.78 7.03
C PRO A 47 -1.79 -0.68 7.12
N ASP A 48 -2.72 -1.59 7.41
CA ASP A 48 -2.39 -3.01 7.44
C ASP A 48 -1.90 -3.53 6.09
N ALA A 49 -0.97 -4.47 6.15
CA ALA A 49 -0.40 -5.15 4.99
C ALA A 49 -1.50 -5.83 4.16
N ARG A 50 -1.53 -5.52 2.86
CA ARG A 50 -2.63 -5.88 1.95
C ARG A 50 -2.19 -6.11 0.51
N ILE A 51 -2.95 -6.92 -0.21
CA ILE A 51 -2.89 -7.13 -1.67
C ILE A 51 -4.15 -6.56 -2.32
N LEU A 52 -4.16 -6.49 -3.66
CA LEU A 52 -5.34 -6.12 -4.48
C LEU A 52 -5.97 -4.77 -4.11
N HIS A 53 -5.21 -3.88 -3.47
CA HIS A 53 -5.63 -2.52 -3.20
C HIS A 53 -5.46 -1.66 -4.46
N THR A 54 -6.22 -0.57 -4.53
CA THR A 54 -6.01 0.46 -5.55
C THR A 54 -5.07 1.51 -5.00
N ALA A 55 -4.18 2.04 -5.85
CA ALA A 55 -3.29 3.15 -5.52
C ALA A 55 -3.35 4.21 -6.63
N VAL A 56 -3.50 5.47 -6.26
CA VAL A 56 -3.55 6.61 -7.19
C VAL A 56 -2.70 7.76 -6.67
N LEU A 57 -2.12 8.53 -7.59
CA LEU A 57 -1.48 9.80 -7.26
C LEU A 57 -2.55 10.87 -7.06
N GLY A 58 -2.48 11.58 -5.94
CA GLY A 58 -3.35 12.71 -5.62
C GLY A 58 -3.13 13.88 -6.57
N THR A 59 -4.10 14.79 -6.63
CA THR A 59 -4.03 15.99 -7.48
C THR A 59 -2.95 16.98 -7.05
N ASP A 60 -2.45 16.87 -5.82
CA ASP A 60 -1.32 17.63 -5.29
C ASP A 60 0.05 17.12 -5.78
N ALA A 61 0.07 16.01 -6.52
CA ALA A 61 1.27 15.33 -7.05
C ALA A 61 2.27 14.84 -5.98
N ILE A 62 1.92 14.90 -4.69
CA ILE A 62 2.79 14.50 -3.58
C ILE A 62 2.13 13.49 -2.64
N SER A 63 0.82 13.28 -2.77
CA SER A 63 0.07 12.30 -2.00
C SER A 63 -0.15 11.03 -2.82
N ILE A 64 0.14 9.87 -2.26
CA ILE A 64 -0.33 8.58 -2.81
C ILE A 64 -1.52 8.11 -1.97
N ILE A 65 -2.67 7.95 -2.61
CA ILE A 65 -3.91 7.51 -1.97
C ILE A 65 -4.06 6.02 -2.26
N ILE A 66 -4.24 5.23 -1.20
CA ILE A 66 -4.61 3.82 -1.31
C ILE A 66 -6.02 3.60 -0.79
N CYS A 67 -6.76 2.69 -1.42
CA CYS A 67 -8.04 2.24 -0.92
C CYS A 67 -8.25 0.74 -1.16
N CYS A 68 -9.10 0.18 -0.31
CA CYS A 68 -9.52 -1.22 -0.37
C CYS A 68 -8.35 -2.21 -0.24
N GLY A 69 -8.51 -3.40 -0.81
CA GLY A 69 -7.56 -4.51 -0.75
C GLY A 69 -7.97 -5.58 0.25
N GLU A 70 -7.15 -6.60 0.40
CA GLU A 70 -7.41 -7.71 1.32
C GLU A 70 -6.12 -8.30 1.88
N ASN A 71 -6.27 -9.04 2.96
CA ASN A 71 -5.29 -10.03 3.41
C ASN A 71 -6.04 -11.34 3.75
N ASP A 72 -5.36 -12.28 4.40
CA ASP A 72 -5.94 -13.60 4.67
C ASP A 72 -7.16 -13.56 5.62
N THR A 73 -7.31 -12.48 6.40
CA THR A 73 -8.33 -12.40 7.46
C THR A 73 -9.35 -11.28 7.25
N TYR A 74 -9.06 -10.30 6.39
CA TYR A 74 -9.86 -9.09 6.28
C TYR A 74 -9.88 -8.51 4.86
N VAL A 75 -11.06 -8.03 4.46
CA VAL A 75 -11.25 -7.21 3.25
C VAL A 75 -11.37 -5.76 3.67
N PHE A 76 -10.42 -4.94 3.23
CA PHE A 76 -10.33 -3.54 3.60
C PHE A 76 -11.27 -2.68 2.76
N ASN A 77 -11.84 -1.67 3.40
CA ASN A 77 -12.63 -0.60 2.77
C ASN A 77 -12.15 0.79 3.20
N ASP A 78 -11.02 0.88 3.91
CA ASP A 78 -10.46 2.13 4.38
C ASP A 78 -9.62 2.84 3.32
N VAL A 79 -9.43 4.14 3.52
CA VAL A 79 -8.58 5.00 2.71
C VAL A 79 -7.38 5.44 3.56
N ALA A 80 -6.19 5.27 3.02
CA ALA A 80 -4.96 5.79 3.61
C ALA A 80 -4.20 6.63 2.59
N VAL A 81 -3.50 7.66 3.09
CA VAL A 81 -2.76 8.62 2.27
C VAL A 81 -1.32 8.66 2.74
N LEU A 82 -0.39 8.47 1.81
CA LEU A 82 1.04 8.61 2.02
C LEU A 82 1.50 9.97 1.50
N ASP A 83 1.96 10.83 2.40
CA ASP A 83 2.74 12.02 2.05
C ASP A 83 4.14 11.57 1.60
N THR A 84 4.46 11.78 0.33
CA THR A 84 5.76 11.37 -0.24
C THR A 84 6.90 12.37 0.02
N GLN A 85 6.61 13.55 0.55
CA GLN A 85 7.63 14.51 0.99
C GLN A 85 8.17 14.11 2.36
N ASN A 86 7.27 13.76 3.29
CA ASN A 86 7.61 13.43 4.67
C ASN A 86 7.65 11.92 4.96
N TRP A 87 7.22 11.09 4.01
CA TRP A 87 7.06 9.63 4.18
C TRP A 87 6.23 9.28 5.40
N TYR A 88 5.01 9.82 5.44
CA TYR A 88 4.12 9.71 6.58
C TYR A 88 2.72 9.26 6.15
N TRP A 89 2.23 8.20 6.77
CA TRP A 89 0.89 7.68 6.54
C TRP A 89 -0.15 8.36 7.43
N THR A 90 -1.30 8.66 6.83
CA THR A 90 -2.51 9.06 7.54
C THR A 90 -3.68 8.18 7.11
N LYS A 91 -4.56 7.86 8.05
CA LYS A 91 -5.85 7.20 7.76
C LYS A 91 -6.91 8.28 7.69
N GLN A 92 -7.71 8.26 6.64
CA GLN A 92 -8.77 9.25 6.44
C GLN A 92 -10.11 8.64 6.84
N GLU A 93 -10.87 9.36 7.66
CA GLU A 93 -12.28 9.04 7.87
C GLU A 93 -13.03 9.50 6.62
N VAL A 94 -13.59 8.54 5.89
CA VAL A 94 -14.46 8.86 4.75
C VAL A 94 -15.85 9.08 5.34
N ASP A 95 -16.22 10.34 5.57
CA ASP A 95 -17.59 10.69 5.95
C ASP A 95 -18.56 10.12 4.91
N GLY A 96 -19.58 9.41 5.40
CA GLY A 96 -20.43 8.46 4.66
C GLY A 96 -21.35 9.04 3.58
N ASN A 97 -20.94 10.08 2.86
CA ASN A 97 -21.73 10.69 1.79
C ASN A 97 -20.87 11.19 0.62
N ALA A 98 -20.46 10.29 -0.27
CA ALA A 98 -20.28 10.57 -1.70
C ALA A 98 -19.89 9.30 -2.48
N ASN A 99 -20.84 8.42 -2.80
CA ASN A 99 -20.71 7.41 -3.87
C ASN A 99 -19.41 6.57 -3.88
N ALA A 100 -18.72 6.44 -2.75
CA ALA A 100 -17.44 5.74 -2.71
C ALA A 100 -17.71 4.25 -3.02
N PRO A 101 -16.99 3.65 -3.97
CA PRO A 101 -17.23 2.27 -4.34
C PRO A 101 -17.06 1.39 -3.11
N SER A 102 -18.14 0.75 -2.67
CA SER A 102 -18.08 -0.27 -1.64
C SER A 102 -17.32 -1.47 -2.22
N PRO A 103 -16.37 -2.09 -1.48
CA PRO A 103 -15.75 -3.32 -1.95
C PRO A 103 -16.85 -4.35 -2.22
N SER A 104 -16.81 -4.96 -3.39
CA SER A 104 -17.74 -6.05 -3.75
C SER A 104 -17.58 -7.17 -2.73
N THR A 105 -18.59 -7.39 -1.88
CA THR A 105 -18.69 -8.61 -1.09
C THR A 105 -18.92 -9.76 -2.06
N ARG A 106 -17.90 -10.59 -2.31
CA ARG A 106 -18.11 -11.91 -2.93
C ARG A 106 -19.00 -12.72 -1.99
N ILE A 107 -20.21 -13.01 -2.45
CA ILE A 107 -21.14 -14.00 -1.88
C ILE A 107 -20.90 -15.34 -2.56
#